data_AF-A0A3L7RKC3-F1
#
_entry.id   AF-A0A3L7RKC3-F1
#
_cell.length_a   1.000
_cell.length_b   1.000
_cell.length_c   1.000
_cell.angle_alpha   90.00
_cell.angle_beta   90.00
_cell.angle_gamma   90.00
#
_symmetry.space_group_name_H-M   'P 1'
#
loop_
_entity.id
_entity.type
_entity.pdbx_description
1 polymer ?
#
loop_
_entity_poly.entity_id
_entity_poly.type
_entity_poly.pdbx_seq_one_letter_code
_entity_poly.pdbx_strand_id
1 'polypeptide(L)'
;MGISVVESSIEKCSRRKAMLRRAVVGIPLLGCLLSLGVFLFPFMVFGSSLRDGVLKDAAGKLGWSVQSASATGGWFEPVTFFDVRVADSECRLKGRIPELRTDSTLMEMFGRGPERRRVTLVRPSIEIFVSEEGQWPSCSSGDSGEATEFIVEDAALKVTSPRRKMPIVDVSGCDLAGSIGPDSFGARWLVVEPVQIFDHEPVSDSQCEQDLALIAPVLAQSTEVSGFASVWLDRIRIPLNGRQSSPFPIKGRAEFHSLEAKLRNGWVRHLSSLGGVFSGIDIPDQISMVEKSTIDFEVTDKGIIHKGTAFLLPEVSPEFKVVSSGTVFLDEKLDLELSVELPVPSDNEPPVFQFLRKVASSPILLAVKGTVSSPVVGLPEGVDFLGEISRRVTPAQYTTEPSGVPTAISDLIQDVVKPGSDGPEKKKNLAGGILNLIRAVEKQRK
;
A
#
# COMPACT_ATOMS: atom_id res chain seq x y z
N MET A 1 12.31 12.79 -107.97
CA MET A 1 11.75 11.90 -106.92
C MET A 1 12.93 11.15 -106.32
N GLY A 2 13.34 11.41 -105.07
CA GLY A 2 14.39 10.58 -104.44
C GLY A 2 15.40 11.22 -103.47
N ILE A 3 15.13 12.36 -102.80
CA ILE A 3 16.09 12.91 -101.80
C ILE A 3 15.46 13.24 -100.42
N SER A 4 14.14 13.10 -100.23
CA SER A 4 13.44 13.57 -99.01
C SER A 4 13.31 12.55 -97.85
N VAL A 5 13.79 11.30 -97.97
CA VAL A 5 13.47 10.23 -96.99
C VAL A 5 14.60 9.94 -95.98
N VAL A 6 15.81 10.47 -96.18
CA VAL A 6 16.98 10.10 -95.35
C VAL A 6 17.16 10.96 -94.08
N GLU A 7 16.67 12.20 -94.04
CA GLU A 7 16.81 13.07 -92.85
C GLU A 7 15.91 12.67 -91.67
N SER A 8 14.76 12.03 -91.93
CA SER A 8 13.81 11.65 -90.88
C SER A 8 14.29 10.54 -89.93
N SER A 9 15.24 9.70 -90.35
CA SER A 9 15.72 8.57 -89.53
C SER A 9 16.89 8.93 -88.60
N ILE A 10 17.65 9.97 -88.91
CA ILE A 10 18.81 10.39 -88.11
C ILE A 10 18.35 11.19 -86.87
N GLU A 11 17.29 12.00 -86.96
CA GLU A 11 16.74 12.70 -85.80
C GLU A 11 16.13 11.77 -84.74
N LYS A 12 15.47 10.68 -85.15
CA LYS A 12 14.88 9.72 -84.19
C LYS A 12 15.95 8.93 -83.42
N CYS A 13 17.11 8.67 -84.01
CA CYS A 13 18.21 7.98 -83.32
C CYS A 13 18.95 8.89 -82.32
N SER A 14 19.04 10.19 -82.61
CA SER A 14 19.64 11.19 -81.71
C SER A 14 18.80 11.43 -80.45
N ARG A 15 17.47 11.59 -80.61
CA ARG A 15 16.54 11.77 -79.46
C ARG A 15 16.50 10.57 -78.52
N ARG A 16 16.58 9.33 -79.03
CA ARG A 16 16.63 8.13 -78.18
C ARG A 16 17.92 8.04 -77.36
N LYS A 17 19.08 8.41 -77.93
CA LYS A 17 20.37 8.44 -77.18
C LYS A 17 20.38 9.54 -76.11
N ALA A 18 19.74 10.68 -76.37
CA ALA A 18 19.63 11.77 -75.39
C ALA A 18 18.68 11.42 -74.22
N MET A 19 17.56 10.75 -74.47
CA MET A 19 16.67 10.26 -73.40
C MET A 19 17.31 9.13 -72.60
N LEU A 20 18.04 8.20 -73.23
CA LEU A 20 18.74 7.13 -72.51
C LEU A 20 19.85 7.70 -71.58
N ARG A 21 20.59 8.72 -72.02
CA ARG A 21 21.60 9.38 -71.17
C ARG A 21 20.99 10.14 -70.00
N ARG A 22 19.81 10.76 -70.16
CA ARG A 22 19.10 11.42 -69.05
C ARG A 22 18.52 10.41 -68.05
N ALA A 23 18.08 9.23 -68.50
CA ALA A 23 17.65 8.15 -67.61
C ALA A 23 18.83 7.52 -66.85
N VAL A 24 19.96 7.27 -67.53
CA VAL A 24 21.15 6.63 -66.93
C VAL A 24 21.83 7.51 -65.88
N VAL A 25 21.73 8.84 -65.98
CA VAL A 25 22.30 9.77 -64.97
C VAL A 25 21.26 10.25 -63.96
N GLY A 26 19.99 10.42 -64.37
CA GLY A 26 18.93 10.90 -63.49
C GLY A 26 18.47 9.88 -62.46
N ILE A 27 18.40 8.59 -62.82
CA ILE A 27 17.98 7.51 -61.91
C ILE A 27 18.97 7.29 -60.75
N PRO A 28 20.30 7.21 -60.96
CA PRO A 28 21.23 7.03 -59.84
C PRO A 28 21.30 8.27 -58.94
N LEU A 29 21.14 9.49 -59.48
CA LEU A 29 21.15 10.70 -58.67
C LEU A 29 19.89 10.80 -57.79
N LEU A 30 18.72 10.46 -58.34
CA LEU A 30 17.48 10.35 -57.57
C LEU A 30 17.57 9.22 -56.53
N GLY A 31 18.14 8.07 -56.90
CA GLY A 31 18.39 6.95 -55.99
C GLY A 31 19.34 7.33 -54.85
N CYS A 32 20.41 8.06 -55.16
CA CYS A 32 21.35 8.56 -54.15
C CYS A 32 20.68 9.56 -53.21
N LEU A 33 19.90 10.50 -53.74
CA LEU A 33 19.18 11.49 -52.95
C LEU A 33 18.11 10.86 -52.05
N LEU A 34 17.39 9.85 -52.54
CA LEU A 34 16.45 9.06 -51.73
C LEU A 34 17.17 8.26 -50.65
N SER A 35 18.29 7.60 -50.97
CA SER A 35 19.08 6.83 -50.00
C SER A 35 19.67 7.73 -48.90
N LEU A 36 20.12 8.93 -49.26
CA LEU A 36 20.62 9.93 -48.31
C LEU A 36 19.48 10.43 -47.41
N GLY A 37 18.29 10.66 -47.97
CA GLY A 37 17.09 11.00 -47.22
C GLY A 37 16.73 9.94 -46.18
N VAL A 38 16.75 8.66 -46.56
CA VAL A 38 16.50 7.53 -45.63
C VAL A 38 17.57 7.49 -44.54
N PHE A 39 18.84 7.72 -44.86
CA PHE A 39 19.93 7.69 -43.88
C PHE A 39 19.88 8.87 -42.90
N LEU A 40 19.50 10.07 -43.35
CA LEU A 40 19.40 11.27 -42.52
C LEU A 40 18.06 11.40 -41.76
N PHE A 41 17.04 10.61 -42.13
CA PHE A 41 15.72 10.67 -41.52
C PHE A 41 15.72 10.49 -39.99
N PRO A 42 16.44 9.52 -39.39
CA PRO A 42 16.51 9.39 -37.92
C PRO A 42 16.99 10.67 -37.23
N PHE A 43 18.04 11.30 -37.76
CA PHE A 43 18.57 12.55 -37.22
C PHE A 43 17.55 13.69 -37.28
N MET A 44 16.77 13.77 -38.37
CA MET A 44 15.71 14.79 -38.50
C MET A 44 14.53 14.52 -37.56
N VAL A 45 14.11 13.28 -37.39
CA VAL A 45 12.99 12.92 -36.50
C VAL A 45 13.37 13.21 -35.04
N PHE A 46 14.53 12.75 -34.59
CA PHE A 46 14.94 12.90 -33.19
C PHE A 46 15.43 14.31 -32.83
N GLY A 47 15.98 15.05 -33.80
CA GLY A 47 16.38 16.45 -33.63
C GLY A 47 15.23 17.46 -33.63
N SER A 48 14.02 17.08 -34.08
CA SER A 48 12.87 17.98 -34.25
C SER A 48 11.71 17.65 -33.30
N SER A 49 10.64 18.45 -33.36
CA SER A 49 9.39 18.21 -32.63
C SER A 49 8.60 16.99 -33.13
N LEU A 50 9.02 16.36 -34.23
CA LEU A 50 8.40 15.13 -34.72
C LEU A 50 8.51 13.98 -33.71
N ARG A 51 9.58 13.97 -32.88
CA ARG A 51 9.75 13.00 -31.79
C ARG A 51 8.59 13.02 -30.79
N ASP A 52 8.04 14.19 -30.51
CA ASP A 52 6.92 14.34 -29.58
C ASP A 52 5.64 13.79 -30.20
N GLY A 53 5.52 13.82 -31.54
CA GLY A 53 4.46 13.14 -32.28
C GLY A 53 4.51 11.63 -32.10
N VAL A 54 5.70 11.02 -32.19
CA VAL A 54 5.92 9.58 -31.97
C VAL A 54 5.59 9.19 -30.51
N LEU A 55 6.06 9.98 -29.54
CA LEU A 55 5.72 9.78 -28.13
C LEU A 55 4.23 9.91 -27.86
N LYS A 56 3.58 10.90 -28.46
CA LYS A 56 2.14 11.15 -28.29
C LYS A 56 1.30 10.04 -28.91
N ASP A 57 1.71 9.51 -30.06
CA ASP A 57 1.05 8.37 -30.68
C ASP A 57 1.20 7.10 -29.80
N ALA A 58 2.40 6.87 -29.28
CA ALA A 58 2.68 5.76 -28.36
C ALA A 58 1.94 5.89 -27.02
N ALA A 59 1.85 7.09 -26.46
CA ALA A 59 1.09 7.38 -25.24
C ALA A 59 -0.43 7.30 -25.47
N GLY A 60 -0.90 7.27 -26.71
CA GLY A 60 -2.31 7.31 -27.06
C GLY A 60 -2.95 8.69 -26.85
N LYS A 61 -4.22 8.82 -27.24
CA LYS A 61 -5.00 10.06 -27.13
C LYS A 61 -5.42 10.38 -25.68
N LEU A 62 -4.52 10.23 -24.70
CA LEU A 62 -4.83 10.27 -23.28
C LEU A 62 -5.18 11.65 -22.72
N GLY A 63 -5.30 12.68 -23.56
CA GLY A 63 -5.45 14.07 -23.10
C GLY A 63 -4.22 14.62 -22.37
N TRP A 64 -3.12 13.85 -22.34
CA TRP A 64 -1.87 14.24 -21.72
C TRP A 64 -0.97 14.99 -22.71
N SER A 65 -0.26 15.98 -22.19
CA SER A 65 0.87 16.60 -22.87
C SER A 65 2.12 15.78 -22.57
N VAL A 66 2.66 15.12 -23.60
CA VAL A 66 3.93 14.39 -23.52
C VAL A 66 4.95 15.11 -24.39
N GLN A 67 6.09 15.47 -23.82
CA GLN A 67 7.18 16.17 -24.51
C GLN A 67 8.52 15.56 -24.11
N SER A 68 9.49 15.57 -25.00
CA SER A 68 10.86 15.11 -24.73
C SER A 68 11.89 16.20 -25.08
N ALA A 69 12.97 16.30 -24.32
CA ALA A 69 14.04 17.26 -24.64
C ALA A 69 14.89 16.78 -25.83
N SER A 70 15.16 15.48 -25.88
CA SER A 70 15.89 14.84 -26.97
C SER A 70 15.55 13.36 -27.06
N ALA A 71 15.98 12.73 -28.14
CA ALA A 71 15.90 11.29 -28.33
C ALA A 71 17.11 10.81 -29.13
N THR A 72 17.47 9.55 -28.98
CA THR A 72 18.48 8.85 -29.77
C THR A 72 17.91 7.52 -30.25
N GLY A 73 18.42 7.02 -31.37
CA GLY A 73 18.01 5.74 -31.94
C GLY A 73 18.27 5.72 -33.42
N GLY A 74 17.87 4.64 -34.07
CA GLY A 74 18.05 4.48 -35.50
C GLY A 74 17.06 3.51 -36.12
N TRP A 75 17.30 3.21 -37.39
CA TRP A 75 16.53 2.17 -38.09
C TRP A 75 16.73 0.78 -37.49
N PHE A 76 17.90 0.54 -36.90
CA PHE A 76 18.31 -0.75 -36.34
C PHE A 76 18.75 -0.66 -34.88
N GLU A 77 18.70 0.54 -34.30
CA GLU A 77 19.05 0.78 -32.89
C GLU A 77 17.78 1.15 -32.14
N PRO A 78 17.55 0.59 -30.93
CA PRO A 78 16.38 0.91 -30.13
C PRO A 78 16.31 2.40 -29.80
N VAL A 79 15.08 2.90 -29.67
CA VAL A 79 14.85 4.33 -29.40
C VAL A 79 14.89 4.60 -27.90
N THR A 80 15.64 5.62 -27.52
CA THR A 80 15.72 6.16 -26.16
C THR A 80 15.33 7.63 -26.17
N PHE A 81 14.40 8.02 -25.30
CA PHE A 81 13.99 9.41 -25.10
C PHE A 81 14.58 9.95 -23.79
N PHE A 82 14.94 11.23 -23.78
CA PHE A 82 15.54 11.90 -22.62
C PHE A 82 14.70 13.08 -22.16
N ASP A 83 14.65 13.26 -20.83
CA ASP A 83 13.86 14.28 -20.13
C ASP A 83 12.41 14.33 -20.62
N VAL A 84 11.75 13.17 -20.63
CA VAL A 84 10.34 13.07 -21.01
C VAL A 84 9.50 13.68 -19.91
N ARG A 85 8.64 14.62 -20.25
CA ARG A 85 7.71 15.30 -19.35
C ARG A 85 6.30 14.91 -19.73
N VAL A 86 5.54 14.48 -18.73
CA VAL A 86 4.13 14.12 -18.86
C VAL A 86 3.34 15.06 -17.97
N ALA A 87 2.29 15.67 -18.50
CA ALA A 87 1.36 16.45 -17.72
C ALA A 87 -0.06 16.20 -18.22
N ASP A 88 -1.03 16.12 -17.30
CA ASP A 88 -2.43 16.17 -17.67
C ASP A 88 -2.88 17.60 -18.02
N SER A 89 -4.04 17.75 -18.65
CA SER A 89 -4.59 19.05 -19.02
C SER A 89 -4.90 19.95 -17.83
N GLU A 90 -5.18 19.36 -16.67
CA GLU A 90 -5.54 20.07 -15.44
C GLU A 90 -4.34 20.30 -14.51
N CYS A 91 -3.13 19.89 -14.92
CA CYS A 91 -1.90 19.93 -14.11
C CYS A 91 -1.99 19.21 -12.75
N ARG A 92 -2.94 18.27 -12.59
CA ARG A 92 -3.08 17.40 -11.42
C ARG A 92 -2.16 16.18 -11.46
N LEU A 93 -1.54 15.91 -12.60
CA LEU A 93 -0.50 14.89 -12.76
C LEU A 93 0.71 15.53 -13.44
N LYS A 94 1.88 15.39 -12.82
CA LYS A 94 3.16 15.83 -13.39
C LYS A 94 4.15 14.67 -13.30
N GLY A 95 4.64 14.23 -14.44
CA GLY A 95 5.65 13.19 -14.56
C GLY A 95 6.90 13.73 -15.21
N ARG A 96 8.06 13.34 -14.71
CA ARG A 96 9.35 13.54 -15.34
C ARG A 96 10.07 12.20 -15.41
N ILE A 97 10.48 11.79 -16.60
CA ILE A 97 11.22 10.56 -16.85
C ILE A 97 12.55 10.97 -17.48
N PRO A 98 13.65 11.02 -16.71
CA PRO A 98 14.97 11.41 -17.20
C PRO A 98 15.41 10.60 -18.42
N GLU A 99 15.12 9.31 -18.44
CA GLU A 99 15.46 8.42 -19.54
C GLU A 99 14.36 7.36 -19.72
N LEU A 100 13.85 7.25 -20.94
CA LEU A 100 12.83 6.29 -21.36
C LEU A 100 13.41 5.44 -22.48
N ARG A 101 13.74 4.18 -22.17
CA ARG A 101 14.28 3.23 -23.14
C ARG A 101 13.14 2.39 -23.71
N THR A 102 13.20 2.13 -25.00
CA THR A 102 12.30 1.18 -25.67
C THR A 102 13.13 0.05 -26.25
N ASP A 103 12.53 -1.12 -26.44
CA ASP A 103 13.12 -2.20 -27.23
C ASP A 103 12.90 -2.03 -28.74
N SER A 104 12.10 -1.05 -29.13
CA SER A 104 11.65 -0.84 -30.50
C SER A 104 12.59 0.09 -31.27
N THR A 105 12.89 -0.28 -32.51
CA THR A 105 13.62 0.54 -33.49
C THR A 105 12.67 1.48 -34.22
N LEU A 106 13.19 2.48 -34.95
CA LEU A 106 12.35 3.33 -35.80
C LEU A 106 11.57 2.52 -36.86
N MET A 107 12.17 1.46 -37.41
CA MET A 107 11.51 0.64 -38.43
C MET A 107 10.28 -0.06 -37.87
N GLU A 108 10.36 -0.52 -36.61
CA GLU A 108 9.25 -1.16 -35.91
C GLU A 108 8.18 -0.15 -35.48
N MET A 109 8.58 1.06 -35.05
CA MET A 109 7.62 2.12 -34.68
C MET A 109 6.79 2.62 -35.87
N PHE A 110 7.37 2.71 -37.06
CA PHE A 110 6.66 3.10 -38.29
C PHE A 110 6.00 1.93 -39.04
N GLY A 111 6.37 0.69 -38.71
CA GLY A 111 5.82 -0.53 -39.30
C GLY A 111 4.60 -1.07 -38.54
N ARG A 112 4.29 -2.35 -38.74
CA ARG A 112 3.47 -3.10 -37.76
C ARG A 112 4.41 -3.40 -36.60
N GLY A 113 4.27 -2.65 -35.51
CA GLY A 113 5.11 -2.79 -34.32
C GLY A 113 5.10 -4.22 -33.77
N PRO A 114 6.03 -4.55 -32.86
CA PRO A 114 6.06 -5.85 -32.24
C PRO A 114 4.75 -6.11 -31.46
N GLU A 115 4.29 -7.36 -31.45
CA GLU A 115 3.06 -7.74 -30.70
C GLU A 115 3.14 -7.41 -29.20
N ARG A 116 4.38 -7.29 -28.67
CA ARG A 116 4.67 -6.81 -27.33
C ARG A 116 5.80 -5.79 -27.38
N ARG A 117 5.57 -4.62 -26.82
CA ARG A 117 6.59 -3.57 -26.65
C ARG A 117 7.10 -3.60 -25.22
N ARG A 118 8.41 -3.51 -25.02
CA ARG A 118 9.01 -3.31 -23.70
C ARG A 118 9.51 -1.88 -23.57
N VAL A 119 9.15 -1.26 -22.45
CA VAL A 119 9.55 0.10 -22.12
C VAL A 119 10.21 0.11 -20.74
N THR A 120 11.40 0.70 -20.63
CA THR A 120 12.08 0.90 -19.35
C THR A 120 12.09 2.38 -19.01
N LEU A 121 11.51 2.73 -17.86
CA LEU A 121 11.48 4.08 -17.31
C LEU A 121 12.58 4.18 -16.24
N VAL A 122 13.60 5.01 -16.49
CA VAL A 122 14.73 5.17 -15.55
C VAL A 122 14.53 6.46 -14.77
N ARG A 123 14.48 6.33 -13.44
CA ARG A 123 14.27 7.40 -12.47
C ARG A 123 13.03 8.26 -12.70
N PRO A 124 11.85 7.67 -13.01
CA PRO A 124 10.67 8.48 -13.17
C PRO A 124 10.27 9.12 -11.85
N SER A 125 9.93 10.39 -11.89
CA SER A 125 9.34 11.13 -10.78
C SER A 125 7.92 11.53 -11.16
N ILE A 126 6.95 11.02 -10.42
CA ILE A 126 5.52 11.25 -10.66
C ILE A 126 4.94 11.94 -9.43
N GLU A 127 4.35 13.12 -9.66
CA GLU A 127 3.58 13.87 -8.69
C GLU A 127 2.10 13.84 -9.06
N ILE A 128 1.27 13.39 -8.13
CA ILE A 128 -0.19 13.32 -8.27
C ILE A 128 -0.83 14.24 -7.25
N PHE A 129 -1.75 15.09 -7.72
CA PHE A 129 -2.55 15.99 -6.90
C PHE A 129 -4.00 15.48 -6.90
N VAL A 130 -4.43 14.96 -5.76
CA VAL A 130 -5.81 14.52 -5.52
C VAL A 130 -6.68 15.73 -5.22
N SER A 131 -7.91 15.78 -5.77
CA SER A 131 -8.82 16.91 -5.54
C SER A 131 -9.24 17.03 -4.07
N GLU A 132 -9.86 18.15 -3.71
CA GLU A 132 -10.43 18.32 -2.37
C GLU A 132 -11.46 17.21 -2.06
N GLU A 133 -12.25 16.80 -3.03
CA GLU A 133 -13.25 15.73 -2.92
C GLU A 133 -12.64 14.32 -2.89
N GLY A 134 -11.31 14.19 -2.91
CA GLY A 134 -10.63 12.90 -2.97
C GLY A 134 -10.62 12.27 -4.36
N GLN A 135 -10.94 13.03 -5.40
CA GLN A 135 -10.98 12.50 -6.76
C GLN A 135 -9.58 12.48 -7.38
N TRP A 136 -9.23 11.30 -7.91
CA TRP A 136 -8.02 11.10 -8.70
C TRP A 136 -8.10 11.85 -10.04
N PRO A 137 -6.96 12.23 -10.64
CA PRO A 137 -6.94 12.77 -12.00
C PRO A 137 -7.56 11.75 -12.96
N SER A 138 -8.37 12.24 -13.90
CA SER A 138 -9.04 11.39 -14.88
C SER A 138 -8.02 10.89 -15.91
N CYS A 139 -7.66 9.61 -15.81
CA CYS A 139 -7.00 8.92 -16.90
C CYS A 139 -8.06 8.59 -17.96
N SER A 140 -8.01 9.24 -19.12
CA SER A 140 -8.88 8.83 -20.23
C SER A 140 -8.46 7.43 -20.72
N SER A 141 -9.40 6.61 -21.18
CA SER A 141 -9.07 5.32 -21.77
C SER A 141 -8.52 5.55 -23.18
N GLY A 142 -7.21 5.43 -23.37
CA GLY A 142 -6.62 5.41 -24.70
C GLY A 142 -6.99 4.10 -25.43
N ASP A 143 -6.96 4.11 -26.76
CA ASP A 143 -7.25 2.94 -27.61
C ASP A 143 -5.98 2.23 -28.12
N SER A 144 -4.84 2.31 -27.42
CA SER A 144 -3.67 1.52 -27.85
C SER A 144 -3.97 0.02 -27.65
N GLY A 145 -4.22 -0.68 -28.76
CA GLY A 145 -4.65 -2.08 -28.77
C GLY A 145 -3.55 -3.09 -28.44
N GLU A 146 -2.29 -2.64 -28.34
CA GLU A 146 -1.13 -3.49 -28.12
C GLU A 146 -0.79 -3.64 -26.62
N ALA A 147 -0.26 -4.80 -26.26
CA ALA A 147 0.25 -5.05 -24.91
C ALA A 147 1.66 -4.46 -24.77
N THR A 148 1.87 -3.70 -23.70
CA THR A 148 3.14 -3.07 -23.36
C THR A 148 3.63 -3.61 -22.02
N GLU A 149 4.78 -4.25 -22.00
CA GLU A 149 5.52 -4.56 -20.78
C GLU A 149 6.30 -3.31 -20.34
N PHE A 150 6.31 -3.01 -19.05
CA PHE A 150 7.09 -1.91 -18.51
C PHE A 150 7.99 -2.38 -17.37
N ILE A 151 9.16 -1.75 -17.29
CA ILE A 151 10.10 -1.84 -16.18
C ILE A 151 10.34 -0.41 -15.72
N VAL A 152 10.37 -0.20 -14.42
CA VAL A 152 10.69 1.07 -13.80
C VAL A 152 11.88 0.85 -12.88
N GLU A 153 12.89 1.69 -13.02
CA GLU A 153 14.11 1.68 -12.21
C GLU A 153 14.15 2.98 -11.39
N ASP A 154 14.36 2.87 -10.06
CA ASP A 154 14.56 4.00 -9.14
C ASP A 154 13.45 5.07 -9.21
N ALA A 155 12.19 4.63 -9.14
CA ALA A 155 11.02 5.50 -9.21
C ALA A 155 10.86 6.38 -7.96
N ALA A 156 10.29 7.57 -8.16
CA ALA A 156 9.73 8.41 -7.11
C ALA A 156 8.25 8.70 -7.39
N LEU A 157 7.41 8.47 -6.39
CA LEU A 157 5.97 8.74 -6.42
C LEU A 157 5.59 9.61 -5.23
N LYS A 158 5.00 10.76 -5.52
CA LYS A 158 4.47 11.67 -4.51
C LYS A 158 2.99 11.94 -4.78
N VAL A 159 2.13 11.56 -3.84
CA VAL A 159 0.69 11.82 -3.89
C VAL A 159 0.34 12.87 -2.85
N THR A 160 -0.30 13.96 -3.25
CA THR A 160 -0.66 15.07 -2.35
C THR A 160 -2.15 15.38 -2.41
N SER A 161 -2.69 15.98 -1.35
CA SER A 161 -4.07 16.47 -1.31
C SER A 161 -4.12 17.79 -0.54
N PRO A 162 -4.96 18.77 -0.95
CA PRO A 162 -5.12 20.04 -0.24
C PRO A 162 -5.57 19.89 1.22
N ARG A 163 -6.23 18.77 1.56
CA ARG A 163 -6.74 18.51 2.91
C ARG A 163 -5.66 18.09 3.91
N ARG A 164 -4.44 17.80 3.45
CA ARG A 164 -3.33 17.37 4.32
C ARG A 164 -2.14 18.31 4.12
N LYS A 165 -1.45 18.64 5.22
CA LYS A 165 -0.20 19.40 5.17
C LYS A 165 0.98 18.58 4.65
N MET A 166 0.86 17.26 4.71
CA MET A 166 1.87 16.30 4.28
C MET A 166 1.31 15.43 3.14
N PRO A 167 2.16 14.91 2.24
CA PRO A 167 1.72 14.01 1.18
C PRO A 167 0.96 12.78 1.74
N ILE A 168 0.06 12.22 0.94
CA ILE A 168 -0.63 10.97 1.23
C ILE A 168 0.33 9.78 1.04
N VAL A 169 1.20 9.86 0.04
CA VAL A 169 2.23 8.85 -0.25
C VAL A 169 3.47 9.61 -0.69
N ASP A 170 4.64 9.28 -0.15
CA ASP A 170 5.93 9.82 -0.59
C ASP A 170 6.95 8.68 -0.60
N VAL A 171 7.20 8.13 -1.78
CA VAL A 171 8.01 6.93 -1.98
C VAL A 171 9.08 7.23 -3.02
N SER A 172 10.30 6.77 -2.79
CA SER A 172 11.43 6.91 -3.71
C SER A 172 12.28 5.65 -3.73
N GLY A 173 13.08 5.45 -4.78
CA GLY A 173 13.98 4.30 -4.88
C GLY A 173 13.27 2.99 -5.23
N CYS A 174 12.09 3.05 -5.86
CA CYS A 174 11.30 1.86 -6.16
C CYS A 174 11.54 1.29 -7.54
N ASP A 175 11.84 0.00 -7.61
CA ASP A 175 11.91 -0.76 -8.85
C ASP A 175 10.59 -1.51 -9.07
N LEU A 176 9.92 -1.29 -10.21
CA LEU A 176 8.62 -1.87 -10.50
C LEU A 176 8.63 -2.56 -11.87
N ALA A 177 7.86 -3.62 -12.02
CA ALA A 177 7.63 -4.24 -13.32
C ALA A 177 6.14 -4.52 -13.52
N GLY A 178 5.70 -4.57 -14.77
CA GLY A 178 4.31 -4.85 -15.05
C GLY A 178 3.99 -4.83 -16.52
N SER A 179 2.69 -4.81 -16.81
CA SER A 179 2.18 -4.74 -18.16
C SER A 179 0.89 -3.93 -18.25
N ILE A 180 0.67 -3.35 -19.42
CA ILE A 180 -0.56 -2.67 -19.81
C ILE A 180 -1.06 -3.35 -21.07
N GLY A 181 -2.26 -3.90 -21.08
CA GLY A 181 -2.77 -4.57 -22.28
C GLY A 181 -4.18 -5.15 -22.11
N PRO A 182 -4.81 -5.60 -23.20
CA PRO A 182 -6.07 -6.31 -23.14
C PRO A 182 -5.89 -7.69 -22.49
N ASP A 183 -6.89 -8.14 -21.72
CA ASP A 183 -7.02 -9.53 -21.28
C ASP A 183 -7.63 -10.42 -22.37
N SER A 184 -7.86 -11.69 -22.04
CA SER A 184 -8.49 -12.68 -22.94
C SER A 184 -9.90 -12.30 -23.40
N PHE A 185 -10.57 -11.37 -22.70
CA PHE A 185 -11.91 -10.86 -23.03
C PHE A 185 -11.86 -9.47 -23.69
N GLY A 186 -10.67 -8.94 -23.96
CA GLY A 186 -10.45 -7.62 -24.57
C GLY A 186 -10.54 -6.44 -23.61
N ALA A 187 -10.73 -6.66 -22.31
CA ALA A 187 -10.71 -5.58 -21.32
C ALA A 187 -9.27 -5.17 -21.02
N ARG A 188 -8.96 -3.87 -21.00
CA ARG A 188 -7.61 -3.39 -20.72
C ARG A 188 -7.33 -3.30 -19.23
N TRP A 189 -6.15 -3.78 -18.85
CA TRP A 189 -5.66 -3.77 -17.47
C TRP A 189 -4.26 -3.19 -17.41
N LEU A 190 -4.00 -2.41 -16.37
CA LEU A 190 -2.67 -2.17 -15.84
C LEU A 190 -2.42 -3.22 -14.76
N VAL A 191 -1.39 -4.04 -14.96
CA VAL A 191 -0.94 -5.06 -14.02
C VAL A 191 0.43 -4.65 -13.52
N VAL A 192 0.56 -4.46 -12.21
CA VAL A 192 1.85 -4.27 -11.54
C VAL A 192 2.20 -5.59 -10.87
N GLU A 193 3.37 -6.14 -11.17
CA GLU A 193 3.85 -7.37 -10.55
C GLU A 193 4.16 -7.14 -9.06
N PRO A 194 4.18 -8.22 -8.24
CA PRO A 194 4.56 -8.09 -6.84
C PRO A 194 5.89 -7.36 -6.68
N VAL A 195 5.94 -6.41 -5.75
CA VAL A 195 7.06 -5.47 -5.61
C VAL A 195 7.36 -5.21 -4.15
N GLN A 196 8.64 -5.09 -3.82
CA GLN A 196 9.09 -4.55 -2.54
C GLN A 196 9.25 -3.04 -2.66
N ILE A 197 8.41 -2.29 -1.96
CA ILE A 197 8.43 -0.82 -1.97
C ILE A 197 9.45 -0.27 -0.98
N PHE A 198 9.59 -0.94 0.17
CA PHE A 198 10.58 -0.59 1.18
C PHE A 198 11.41 -1.82 1.52
N ASP A 199 12.74 -1.66 1.52
CA ASP A 199 13.69 -2.68 1.95
C ASP A 199 14.56 -2.13 3.07
N HIS A 200 14.36 -2.65 4.27
CA HIS A 200 15.01 -2.19 5.50
C HIS A 200 15.06 -0.65 5.62
N GLU A 201 13.96 0.02 5.28
CA GLU A 201 13.89 1.48 5.29
C GLU A 201 13.74 1.97 6.74
N PRO A 202 14.51 2.98 7.18
CA PRO A 202 14.34 3.57 8.49
C PRO A 202 12.94 4.16 8.65
N VAL A 203 12.27 3.80 9.74
CA VAL A 203 10.93 4.30 10.05
C VAL A 203 11.02 5.63 10.78
N SER A 204 10.48 6.68 10.16
CA SER A 204 10.37 8.02 10.75
C SER A 204 9.03 8.23 11.46
N ASP A 205 9.00 9.17 12.41
CA ASP A 205 7.75 9.62 13.07
C ASP A 205 6.68 10.03 12.04
N SER A 206 7.08 10.70 10.95
CA SER A 206 6.16 11.09 9.88
C SER A 206 5.53 9.93 9.13
N GLN A 207 6.27 8.84 8.90
CA GLN A 207 5.75 7.63 8.27
C GLN A 207 4.81 6.87 9.22
N CYS A 208 5.10 6.88 10.52
CA CYS A 208 4.22 6.32 11.54
C CYS A 208 2.89 7.07 11.67
N GLU A 209 2.87 8.39 11.51
CA GLU A 209 1.63 9.18 11.52
C GLU A 209 0.80 9.04 10.23
N GLN A 210 1.38 8.54 9.14
CA GLN A 210 0.74 8.52 7.81
C GLN A 210 0.50 7.11 7.28
N ASP A 211 1.56 6.49 6.76
CA ASP A 211 1.46 5.30 5.93
C ASP A 211 1.35 4.05 6.81
N LEU A 212 2.16 3.98 7.87
CA LEU A 212 2.16 2.86 8.80
C LEU A 212 1.00 2.96 9.80
N ALA A 213 0.47 4.15 10.07
CA ALA A 213 -0.72 4.34 10.93
C ALA A 213 -1.89 3.46 10.48
N LEU A 214 -2.00 3.23 9.18
CA LEU A 214 -3.10 2.52 8.57
C LEU A 214 -2.96 1.00 8.69
N ILE A 215 -1.72 0.50 8.72
CA ILE A 215 -1.39 -0.93 8.78
C ILE A 215 -1.13 -1.38 10.22
N ALA A 216 -0.65 -0.47 11.07
CA ALA A 216 -0.37 -0.69 12.49
C ALA A 216 -0.86 0.52 13.31
N PRO A 217 -2.17 0.58 13.66
CA PRO A 217 -2.78 1.73 14.33
C PRO A 217 -2.12 2.14 15.64
N VAL A 218 -1.49 1.19 16.33
CA VAL A 218 -0.72 1.46 17.56
C VAL A 218 0.45 2.41 17.30
N LEU A 219 1.10 2.33 16.13
CA LEU A 219 2.22 3.19 15.75
C LEU A 219 1.80 4.62 15.43
N ALA A 220 0.56 4.81 14.96
CA ALA A 220 -0.02 6.14 14.70
C ALA A 220 -0.04 7.01 15.97
N GLN A 221 0.02 6.37 17.12
CA GLN A 221 -0.11 6.99 18.43
C GLN A 221 1.19 6.89 19.22
N SER A 222 2.30 6.72 18.51
CA SER A 222 3.64 6.73 19.06
C SER A 222 4.43 7.97 18.64
N THR A 223 5.57 8.14 19.28
CA THR A 223 6.59 9.18 19.08
C THR A 223 7.95 8.55 19.34
N GLU A 224 9.03 9.21 18.92
CA GLU A 224 10.40 8.70 19.13
C GLU A 224 10.57 7.31 18.52
N VAL A 225 10.04 7.13 17.30
CA VAL A 225 10.10 5.85 16.60
C VAL A 225 11.53 5.64 16.11
N SER A 226 12.07 4.47 16.41
CA SER A 226 13.40 4.03 15.95
C SER A 226 13.30 2.60 15.45
N GLY A 227 13.65 2.38 14.19
CA GLY A 227 13.54 1.04 13.62
C GLY A 227 13.60 0.99 12.10
N PHE A 228 13.41 -0.22 11.57
CA PHE A 228 13.41 -0.50 10.14
C PHE A 228 12.20 -1.34 9.76
N ALA A 229 11.63 -1.03 8.61
CA ALA A 229 10.51 -1.77 8.05
C ALA A 229 10.80 -2.18 6.60
N SER A 230 10.13 -3.22 6.17
CA SER A 230 10.06 -3.61 4.77
C SER A 230 8.60 -3.79 4.38
N VAL A 231 8.25 -3.39 3.16
CA VAL A 231 6.87 -3.44 2.67
C VAL A 231 6.86 -4.01 1.28
N TRP A 232 6.02 -5.02 1.10
CA TRP A 232 5.74 -5.67 -0.17
C TRP A 232 4.29 -5.44 -0.55
N LEU A 233 4.05 -5.17 -1.83
CA LEU A 233 2.73 -5.22 -2.42
C LEU A 233 2.58 -6.48 -3.25
N ASP A 234 1.41 -7.09 -3.15
CA ASP A 234 1.00 -8.16 -4.04
C ASP A 234 0.72 -7.61 -5.44
N ARG A 235 0.49 -8.51 -6.40
CA ARG A 235 0.14 -8.14 -7.77
C ARG A 235 -1.11 -7.25 -7.78
N ILE A 236 -0.97 -6.04 -8.31
CA ILE A 236 -2.06 -5.06 -8.43
C ILE A 236 -2.65 -5.16 -9.85
N ARG A 237 -3.98 -5.16 -9.95
CA ARG A 237 -4.69 -5.15 -11.23
C ARG A 237 -5.68 -4.00 -11.27
N ILE A 238 -5.41 -3.03 -12.14
CA ILE A 238 -6.21 -1.81 -12.30
C ILE A 238 -6.90 -1.87 -13.66
N PRO A 239 -8.24 -1.88 -13.73
CA PRO A 239 -8.95 -1.82 -15.00
C PRO A 239 -8.78 -0.44 -15.64
N LEU A 240 -8.40 -0.39 -16.91
CA LEU A 240 -8.26 0.86 -17.67
C LEU A 240 -9.53 1.18 -18.49
N ASN A 241 -10.34 0.16 -18.78
CA ASN A 241 -11.57 0.27 -19.56
C ASN A 241 -12.79 0.02 -18.65
N GLY A 242 -13.14 0.94 -17.76
CA GLY A 242 -14.35 0.75 -16.96
C GLY A 242 -14.62 1.80 -15.88
N ARG A 243 -15.91 1.96 -15.57
CA ARG A 243 -16.47 2.76 -14.46
C ARG A 243 -16.22 2.17 -13.07
N GLN A 244 -15.26 1.26 -12.91
CA GLN A 244 -15.02 0.67 -11.60
C GLN A 244 -14.44 1.76 -10.70
N SER A 245 -15.27 2.21 -9.76
CA SER A 245 -14.93 3.28 -8.84
C SER A 245 -13.70 2.85 -8.05
N SER A 246 -12.67 3.69 -8.06
CA SER A 246 -11.64 3.69 -7.04
C SER A 246 -12.30 3.59 -5.64
N PRO A 247 -11.72 2.82 -4.71
CA PRO A 247 -10.43 2.14 -4.78
C PRO A 247 -10.51 0.68 -5.31
N PHE A 248 -9.50 0.26 -6.06
CA PHE A 248 -9.23 -1.15 -6.34
C PHE A 248 -8.50 -1.77 -5.14
N PRO A 249 -8.73 -3.06 -4.81
CA PRO A 249 -8.12 -3.67 -3.63
C PRO A 249 -6.60 -3.75 -3.79
N ILE A 250 -5.86 -3.19 -2.83
CA ILE A 250 -4.40 -3.28 -2.77
C ILE A 250 -4.07 -4.19 -1.60
N LYS A 251 -3.34 -5.28 -1.87
CA LYS A 251 -2.88 -6.22 -0.84
C LYS A 251 -1.38 -6.13 -0.69
N GLY A 252 -0.90 -6.41 0.50
CA GLY A 252 0.52 -6.44 0.77
C GLY A 252 0.85 -6.98 2.14
N ARG A 253 2.14 -6.94 2.43
CA ARG A 253 2.71 -7.32 3.72
C ARG A 253 3.69 -6.25 4.16
N ALA A 254 3.65 -5.90 5.43
CA ALA A 254 4.73 -5.18 6.10
C ALA A 254 5.48 -6.14 7.02
N GLU A 255 6.80 -5.97 7.14
CA GLU A 255 7.63 -6.65 8.13
C GLU A 255 8.40 -5.59 8.91
N PHE A 256 8.31 -5.66 10.23
CA PHE A 256 9.12 -4.83 11.12
C PHE A 256 10.31 -5.64 11.62
N HIS A 257 11.51 -5.19 11.27
CA HIS A 257 12.76 -5.88 11.63
C HIS A 257 13.11 -5.65 13.09
N SER A 258 13.20 -4.37 13.45
CA SER A 258 13.33 -3.87 14.81
C SER A 258 12.58 -2.56 14.84
N LEU A 259 11.65 -2.38 15.77
CA LEU A 259 10.99 -1.09 15.93
C LEU A 259 10.68 -0.88 17.40
N GLU A 260 11.17 0.23 17.94
CA GLU A 260 10.85 0.72 19.27
C GLU A 260 10.15 2.07 19.12
N ALA A 261 9.17 2.33 19.97
CA ALA A 261 8.46 3.59 19.96
C ALA A 261 7.89 3.91 21.34
N LYS A 262 7.70 5.20 21.61
CA LYS A 262 7.08 5.71 22.82
C LYS A 262 5.62 6.06 22.56
N LEU A 263 4.67 5.45 23.26
CA LEU A 263 3.25 5.75 23.21
C LEU A 263 2.96 7.18 23.69
N ARG A 264 2.05 7.85 22.99
CA ARG A 264 1.54 9.17 23.40
C ARG A 264 0.66 9.05 24.63
N ASN A 265 0.67 10.11 25.45
CA ASN A 265 -0.07 10.21 26.71
C ASN A 265 -1.58 9.87 26.63
N GLY A 266 -2.21 10.04 25.46
CA GLY A 266 -3.62 9.68 25.25
C GLY A 266 -3.86 8.17 25.40
N TRP A 267 -3.05 7.35 24.74
CA TRP A 267 -3.13 5.89 24.84
C TRP A 267 -2.74 5.39 26.22
N VAL A 268 -1.69 5.96 26.81
CA VAL A 268 -1.28 5.62 28.18
C VAL A 268 -2.46 5.80 29.13
N ARG A 269 -3.18 6.92 29.07
CA ARG A 269 -4.37 7.16 29.92
C ARG A 269 -5.51 6.16 29.68
N HIS A 270 -5.80 5.80 28.43
CA HIS A 270 -6.87 4.85 28.09
C HIS A 270 -6.52 3.42 28.46
N LEU A 271 -5.27 3.02 28.31
CA LEU A 271 -4.80 1.76 28.85
C LEU A 271 -4.83 1.83 30.38
N SER A 272 -4.43 2.95 31.01
CA SER A 272 -4.38 3.08 32.47
C SER A 272 -5.77 2.98 33.10
N SER A 273 -6.84 3.35 32.37
CA SER A 273 -8.20 3.12 32.83
C SER A 273 -8.59 1.62 32.85
N LEU A 274 -7.99 0.80 31.97
CA LEU A 274 -8.03 -0.67 32.10
C LEU A 274 -7.16 -1.16 33.27
N GLY A 275 -6.07 -0.44 33.58
CA GLY A 275 -5.24 -0.67 34.77
C GLY A 275 -6.04 -0.63 36.09
N GLY A 276 -7.22 0.02 36.11
CA GLY A 276 -8.16 -0.08 37.24
C GLY A 276 -8.73 -1.49 37.45
N VAL A 277 -8.80 -2.31 36.40
CA VAL A 277 -9.14 -3.75 36.46
C VAL A 277 -7.90 -4.60 36.80
N PHE A 278 -6.70 -4.14 36.40
CA PHE A 278 -5.41 -4.77 36.65
C PHE A 278 -4.58 -3.98 37.67
N SER A 279 -5.16 -3.71 38.84
CA SER A 279 -4.57 -2.83 39.86
C SER A 279 -3.10 -3.18 40.16
N GLY A 280 -2.18 -2.25 39.86
CA GLY A 280 -0.76 -2.35 40.21
C GLY A 280 0.22 -2.53 39.04
N ILE A 281 -0.23 -2.50 37.79
CA ILE A 281 0.65 -2.46 36.61
C ILE A 281 0.72 -1.00 36.13
N ASP A 282 1.88 -0.35 36.28
CA ASP A 282 2.18 0.88 35.56
C ASP A 282 2.26 0.54 34.08
N ILE A 283 1.52 1.29 33.27
CA ILE A 283 1.44 0.99 31.84
C ILE A 283 2.61 1.64 31.15
N PRO A 284 3.43 0.84 30.44
CA PRO A 284 4.60 1.36 29.76
C PRO A 284 4.26 2.52 28.86
N ASP A 285 5.17 3.48 28.81
CA ASP A 285 5.19 4.40 27.70
C ASP A 285 5.99 3.85 26.51
N GLN A 286 6.78 2.79 26.67
CA GLN A 286 7.51 2.16 25.57
C GLN A 286 6.84 0.89 25.03
N ILE A 287 6.78 0.78 23.69
CA ILE A 287 6.43 -0.44 22.96
C ILE A 287 7.60 -0.86 22.06
N SER A 288 7.72 -2.16 21.83
CA SER A 288 8.60 -2.70 20.79
C SER A 288 7.85 -3.66 19.89
N MET A 289 8.06 -3.60 18.58
CA MET A 289 7.49 -4.60 17.66
C MET A 289 8.26 -5.91 17.82
N VAL A 290 7.55 -7.03 17.71
CA VAL A 290 8.21 -8.34 17.70
C VAL A 290 9.15 -8.40 16.50
N GLU A 291 10.37 -8.89 16.71
CA GLU A 291 11.38 -9.01 15.65
C GLU A 291 10.81 -9.87 14.50
N LYS A 292 10.90 -9.35 13.27
CA LYS A 292 10.35 -9.99 12.06
C LYS A 292 8.84 -10.24 12.15
N SER A 293 8.12 -9.38 12.87
CA SER A 293 6.66 -9.40 12.86
C SER A 293 6.16 -9.05 11.47
N THR A 294 5.42 -9.98 10.88
CA THR A 294 4.76 -9.78 9.59
C THR A 294 3.32 -9.33 9.80
N ILE A 295 2.89 -8.36 9.01
CA ILE A 295 1.53 -7.80 9.03
C ILE A 295 0.99 -7.85 7.62
N ASP A 296 -0.01 -8.69 7.39
CA ASP A 296 -0.71 -8.70 6.12
C ASP A 296 -1.77 -7.58 6.14
N PHE A 297 -1.89 -6.84 5.05
CA PHE A 297 -2.86 -5.76 4.91
C PHE A 297 -3.59 -5.77 3.57
N GLU A 298 -4.81 -5.24 3.59
CA GLU A 298 -5.66 -5.06 2.42
C GLU A 298 -6.37 -3.70 2.48
N VAL A 299 -6.13 -2.85 1.48
CA VAL A 299 -6.81 -1.57 1.29
C VAL A 299 -8.05 -1.80 0.43
N THR A 300 -9.22 -1.37 0.92
CA THR A 300 -10.51 -1.52 0.25
C THR A 300 -11.28 -0.20 0.24
N ASP A 301 -12.48 -0.19 -0.35
CA ASP A 301 -13.43 0.93 -0.33
C ASP A 301 -13.96 1.26 1.07
N LYS A 302 -13.93 0.29 1.99
CA LYS A 302 -14.37 0.46 3.38
C LYS A 302 -13.26 0.99 4.29
N GLY A 303 -12.01 0.76 3.94
CA GLY A 303 -10.87 1.05 4.80
C GLY A 303 -9.76 0.02 4.63
N ILE A 304 -8.90 -0.04 5.64
CA ILE A 304 -7.68 -0.81 5.63
C ILE A 304 -7.80 -1.92 6.68
N ILE A 305 -7.77 -3.15 6.19
CA ILE A 305 -7.82 -4.35 7.00
C ILE A 305 -6.38 -4.77 7.25
N HIS A 306 -6.01 -5.00 8.50
CA HIS A 306 -4.69 -5.49 8.87
C HIS A 306 -4.79 -6.72 9.77
N LYS A 307 -3.80 -7.60 9.70
CA LYS A 307 -3.75 -8.84 10.49
C LYS A 307 -2.34 -9.11 10.99
N GLY A 308 -2.25 -9.55 12.25
CA GLY A 308 -1.00 -10.05 12.82
C GLY A 308 -0.04 -8.99 13.34
N THR A 309 -0.49 -7.75 13.59
CA THR A 309 0.35 -6.72 14.21
C THR A 309 0.75 -7.13 15.62
N ALA A 310 1.98 -7.58 15.83
CA ALA A 310 2.46 -8.05 17.13
C ALA A 310 3.46 -7.07 17.75
N PHE A 311 3.19 -6.64 18.97
CA PHE A 311 4.06 -5.77 19.76
C PHE A 311 4.21 -6.28 21.19
N LEU A 312 5.29 -5.86 21.83
CA LEU A 312 5.71 -6.21 23.17
C LEU A 312 5.60 -4.98 24.09
N LEU A 313 5.35 -5.25 25.36
CA LEU A 313 5.34 -4.25 26.44
C LEU A 313 6.52 -4.50 27.39
N PRO A 314 7.75 -4.11 27.03
CA PRO A 314 8.97 -4.54 27.71
C PRO A 314 9.06 -4.10 29.18
N GLU A 315 8.46 -2.96 29.55
CA GLU A 315 8.44 -2.51 30.95
C GLU A 315 7.53 -3.35 31.85
N VAL A 316 6.52 -4.02 31.27
CA VAL A 316 5.65 -4.96 32.00
C VAL A 316 6.34 -6.31 32.14
N SER A 317 6.77 -6.86 31.00
CA SER A 317 7.60 -8.05 30.90
C SER A 317 8.15 -8.13 29.48
N PRO A 318 9.42 -8.55 29.29
CA PRO A 318 10.01 -8.71 27.97
C PRO A 318 9.22 -9.61 27.01
N GLU A 319 8.44 -10.55 27.54
CA GLU A 319 7.64 -11.50 26.76
C GLU A 319 6.14 -11.13 26.68
N PHE A 320 5.74 -9.99 27.25
CA PHE A 320 4.33 -9.58 27.24
C PHE A 320 3.93 -9.16 25.83
N LYS A 321 3.24 -10.05 25.10
CA LYS A 321 2.92 -9.89 23.69
C LYS A 321 1.45 -9.57 23.48
N VAL A 322 1.20 -8.56 22.66
CA VAL A 322 -0.13 -8.16 22.21
C VAL A 322 -0.19 -8.28 20.70
N VAL A 323 -1.19 -8.98 20.19
CA VAL A 323 -1.45 -9.14 18.75
C VAL A 323 -2.73 -8.39 18.41
N SER A 324 -2.66 -7.50 17.43
CA SER A 324 -3.79 -6.70 16.94
C SER A 324 -4.19 -7.11 15.54
N SER A 325 -5.48 -7.15 15.26
CA SER A 325 -6.06 -7.38 13.93
C SER A 325 -7.40 -6.67 13.82
N GLY A 326 -7.74 -6.15 12.65
CA GLY A 326 -9.00 -5.43 12.50
C GLY A 326 -9.07 -4.55 11.26
N THR A 327 -9.99 -3.60 11.30
CA THR A 327 -10.22 -2.63 10.23
C THR A 327 -10.08 -1.21 10.76
N VAL A 328 -9.31 -0.41 10.02
CA VAL A 328 -9.28 1.06 10.13
C VAL A 328 -10.14 1.60 8.99
N PHE A 329 -11.28 2.21 9.30
CA PHE A 329 -12.16 2.77 8.30
C PHE A 329 -11.60 4.07 7.71
N LEU A 330 -12.07 4.46 6.53
CA LEU A 330 -11.62 5.70 5.84
C LEU A 330 -11.97 6.98 6.62
N ASP A 331 -12.95 6.93 7.53
CA ASP A 331 -13.29 8.01 8.46
C ASP A 331 -12.50 7.93 9.78
N GLU A 332 -11.36 7.22 9.78
CA GLU A 332 -10.46 6.98 10.91
C GLU A 332 -11.10 6.21 12.08
N LYS A 333 -12.29 5.63 11.91
CA LYS A 333 -12.88 4.76 12.93
C LYS A 333 -12.12 3.45 13.04
N LEU A 334 -12.10 2.91 14.25
CA LEU A 334 -11.43 1.66 14.58
C LEU A 334 -12.45 0.56 14.88
N ASP A 335 -12.18 -0.61 14.32
CA ASP A 335 -12.77 -1.88 14.72
C ASP A 335 -11.67 -2.93 14.80
N LEU A 336 -11.00 -2.98 15.95
CA LEU A 336 -9.86 -3.86 16.18
C LEU A 336 -10.14 -4.87 17.29
N GLU A 337 -9.53 -6.03 17.16
CA GLU A 337 -9.41 -7.05 18.19
C GLU A 337 -7.95 -7.10 18.65
N LEU A 338 -7.73 -7.09 19.97
CA LEU A 338 -6.44 -7.32 20.59
C LEU A 338 -6.46 -8.67 21.31
N SER A 339 -5.50 -9.52 20.99
CA SER A 339 -5.22 -10.76 21.69
C SER A 339 -3.98 -10.57 22.55
N VAL A 340 -4.16 -10.63 23.87
CA VAL A 340 -3.08 -10.50 24.85
C VAL A 340 -2.59 -11.88 25.27
N GLU A 341 -1.32 -12.16 24.99
CA GLU A 341 -0.62 -13.38 25.38
C GLU A 341 0.13 -13.14 26.71
N LEU A 342 -0.13 -13.98 27.72
CA LEU A 342 0.50 -13.84 29.02
C LEU A 342 1.96 -14.36 28.97
N PRO A 343 2.95 -13.60 29.50
CA PRO A 343 4.39 -13.94 29.46
C PRO A 343 4.67 -15.22 30.26
N VAL A 344 5.72 -16.01 30.02
CA VAL A 344 6.04 -17.28 30.75
C VAL A 344 6.25 -17.04 32.27
N PRO A 345 5.94 -17.99 33.20
CA PRO A 345 6.07 -17.71 34.63
C PRO A 345 7.53 -17.48 34.98
N SER A 346 7.79 -16.48 35.82
CA SER A 346 9.13 -16.17 36.32
C SER A 346 9.11 -16.06 37.84
N ASP A 347 10.27 -16.24 38.47
CA ASP A 347 10.38 -16.23 39.94
C ASP A 347 9.96 -14.89 40.58
N ASN A 348 10.00 -13.79 39.81
CA ASN A 348 9.62 -12.44 40.24
C ASN A 348 8.31 -11.95 39.58
N GLU A 349 7.43 -12.86 39.14
CA GLU A 349 6.19 -12.52 38.46
C GLU A 349 5.21 -11.74 39.37
N PRO A 350 4.69 -10.58 38.91
CA PRO A 350 3.64 -9.85 39.61
C PRO A 350 2.42 -10.74 39.95
N PRO A 351 1.82 -10.61 41.14
CA PRO A 351 0.68 -11.44 41.57
C PRO A 351 -0.52 -11.46 40.60
N VAL A 352 -0.70 -10.37 39.86
CA VAL A 352 -1.75 -10.23 38.85
C VAL A 352 -1.58 -11.20 37.68
N PHE A 353 -0.35 -11.47 37.21
CA PHE A 353 -0.14 -12.43 36.12
C PHE A 353 -0.33 -13.87 36.59
N GLN A 354 0.08 -14.19 37.81
CA GLN A 354 -0.21 -15.49 38.43
C GLN A 354 -1.72 -15.75 38.54
N PHE A 355 -2.50 -14.71 38.90
CA PHE A 355 -3.95 -14.78 38.90
C PHE A 355 -4.50 -14.94 37.48
N LEU A 356 -4.10 -14.08 36.55
CA LEU A 356 -4.56 -14.11 35.17
C LEU A 356 -4.33 -15.47 34.51
N ARG A 357 -3.18 -16.11 34.72
CA ARG A 357 -2.92 -17.47 34.18
C ARG A 357 -3.80 -18.56 34.76
N LYS A 358 -4.11 -18.49 36.06
CA LYS A 358 -4.99 -19.46 36.71
C LYS A 358 -6.41 -19.38 36.16
N VAL A 359 -6.76 -18.23 35.59
CA VAL A 359 -8.10 -17.89 35.13
C VAL A 359 -8.21 -18.01 33.60
N ALA A 360 -7.19 -17.56 32.88
CA ALA A 360 -7.09 -17.53 31.43
C ALA A 360 -6.34 -18.76 30.92
N SER A 361 -7.08 -19.70 30.36
CA SER A 361 -6.55 -20.85 29.60
C SER A 361 -6.30 -20.52 28.13
N SER A 362 -6.59 -19.29 27.72
CA SER A 362 -6.61 -18.77 26.36
C SER A 362 -6.17 -17.30 26.39
N PRO A 363 -5.66 -16.74 25.28
CA PRO A 363 -5.33 -15.32 25.21
C PRO A 363 -6.54 -14.46 25.58
N ILE A 364 -6.29 -13.34 26.25
CA ILE A 364 -7.34 -12.40 26.65
C ILE A 364 -7.69 -11.56 25.43
N LEU A 365 -8.95 -11.58 25.03
CA LEU A 365 -9.46 -10.82 23.89
C LEU A 365 -10.03 -9.47 24.37
N LEU A 366 -9.59 -8.39 23.74
CA LEU A 366 -10.08 -7.04 23.94
C LEU A 366 -10.56 -6.48 22.59
N ALA A 367 -11.56 -5.60 22.62
CA ALA A 367 -12.01 -4.85 21.46
C ALA A 367 -11.54 -3.39 21.55
N VAL A 368 -11.12 -2.83 20.43
CA VAL A 368 -10.80 -1.40 20.30
C VAL A 368 -11.79 -0.77 19.32
N LYS A 369 -12.53 0.21 19.82
CA LYS A 369 -13.44 1.06 19.04
C LYS A 369 -13.00 2.52 19.13
N GLY A 370 -13.79 3.44 18.57
CA GLY A 370 -13.48 4.88 18.57
C GLY A 370 -12.77 5.30 17.29
N THR A 371 -11.81 6.22 17.38
CA THR A 371 -11.02 6.70 16.25
C THR A 371 -9.53 6.46 16.46
N VAL A 372 -8.72 6.54 15.40
CA VAL A 372 -7.23 6.48 15.49
C VAL A 372 -6.69 7.46 16.54
N SER A 373 -7.28 8.65 16.63
CA SER A 373 -6.91 9.72 17.55
C SER A 373 -7.50 9.59 18.97
N SER A 374 -8.56 8.81 19.14
CA SER A 374 -9.25 8.62 20.43
C SER A 374 -9.83 7.21 20.52
N PRO A 375 -8.96 6.20 20.68
CA PRO A 375 -9.37 4.81 20.79
C PRO A 375 -9.95 4.52 22.17
N VAL A 376 -10.93 3.63 22.19
CA VAL A 376 -11.57 3.12 23.40
C VAL A 376 -11.37 1.62 23.42
N VAL A 377 -10.57 1.15 24.38
CA VAL A 377 -10.34 -0.27 24.60
C VAL A 377 -11.35 -0.80 25.61
N GLY A 378 -11.95 -1.95 25.34
CA GLY A 378 -12.92 -2.60 26.21
C GLY A 378 -13.01 -4.09 25.97
N LEU A 379 -13.94 -4.75 26.65
CA LEU A 379 -14.27 -6.15 26.37
C LEU A 379 -15.13 -6.23 25.10
N PRO A 380 -15.02 -7.31 24.30
CA PRO A 380 -15.89 -7.50 23.14
C PRO A 380 -17.37 -7.55 23.56
N GLU A 381 -18.26 -7.05 22.69
CA GLU A 381 -19.69 -7.07 22.97
C GLU A 381 -20.20 -8.51 23.20
N GLY A 382 -20.96 -8.70 24.27
CA GLY A 382 -21.51 -10.01 24.64
C GLY A 382 -20.60 -10.92 25.47
N VAL A 383 -19.36 -10.51 25.76
CA VAL A 383 -18.44 -11.29 26.62
C VAL A 383 -18.67 -10.95 28.10
N ASP A 384 -19.25 -11.91 28.85
CA ASP A 384 -19.32 -11.83 30.33
C ASP A 384 -18.00 -12.33 30.93
N PHE A 385 -16.95 -11.52 30.81
CA PHE A 385 -15.61 -11.84 31.33
C PHE A 385 -15.66 -12.20 32.81
N LEU A 386 -16.37 -11.41 33.63
CA LEU A 386 -16.53 -11.71 35.05
C LEU A 386 -17.30 -13.00 35.32
N GLY A 387 -18.28 -13.33 34.48
CA GLY A 387 -18.94 -14.62 34.51
C GLY A 387 -18.01 -15.78 34.18
N GLU A 388 -17.14 -15.65 33.17
CA GLU A 388 -16.13 -16.66 32.87
C GLU A 388 -15.10 -16.84 33.99
N ILE A 389 -14.64 -15.73 34.59
CA ILE A 389 -13.76 -15.77 35.76
C ILE A 389 -14.47 -16.47 36.92
N SER A 390 -15.69 -16.05 37.26
CA SER A 390 -16.47 -16.62 38.36
C SER A 390 -16.71 -18.12 38.17
N ARG A 391 -17.04 -18.54 36.94
CA ARG A 391 -17.24 -19.95 36.57
C ARG A 391 -15.98 -20.79 36.76
N ARG A 392 -14.79 -20.21 36.60
CA ARG A 392 -13.50 -20.93 36.68
C ARG A 392 -12.88 -20.89 38.07
N VAL A 393 -12.92 -19.75 38.75
CA VAL A 393 -12.34 -19.56 40.08
C VAL A 393 -13.20 -20.22 41.16
N THR A 394 -14.52 -20.12 41.02
CA THR A 394 -15.49 -20.67 41.99
C THR A 394 -16.67 -21.33 41.26
N PRO A 395 -16.45 -22.45 40.55
CA PRO A 395 -17.50 -23.15 39.80
C PRO A 395 -18.70 -23.55 40.67
N ALA A 396 -18.47 -23.86 41.95
CA ALA A 396 -19.53 -24.24 42.89
C ALA A 396 -20.45 -23.08 43.31
N GLN A 397 -20.01 -21.82 43.12
CA GLN A 397 -20.76 -20.62 43.50
C GLN A 397 -21.22 -19.81 42.27
N TYR A 398 -20.89 -20.26 41.07
CA TYR A 398 -21.31 -19.60 39.83
C TYR A 398 -22.79 -19.87 39.56
N THR A 399 -23.56 -18.78 39.47
CA THR A 399 -24.91 -18.79 38.95
C THR A 399 -24.96 -18.06 37.61
N THR A 400 -25.77 -18.57 36.68
CA THR A 400 -25.93 -18.02 35.33
C THR A 400 -26.49 -16.59 35.37
N GLU A 401 -27.35 -16.31 36.34
CA GLU A 401 -27.77 -14.95 36.66
C GLU A 401 -27.07 -14.45 37.93
N PRO A 402 -26.51 -13.23 37.93
CA PRO A 402 -26.02 -12.59 39.15
C PRO A 402 -27.18 -12.41 40.14
N SER A 403 -26.93 -12.75 41.41
CA SER A 403 -27.83 -12.38 42.50
C SER A 403 -27.98 -10.86 42.60
N GLY A 404 -29.09 -10.37 43.15
CA GLY A 404 -29.25 -8.93 43.39
C GLY A 404 -28.19 -8.42 44.36
N VAL A 405 -27.79 -7.14 44.24
CA VAL A 405 -26.75 -6.53 45.11
C VAL A 405 -26.97 -6.80 46.61
N PRO A 406 -28.21 -6.69 47.17
CA PRO A 406 -28.43 -6.98 48.59
C PRO A 406 -28.12 -8.45 48.96
N THR A 407 -28.45 -9.38 48.07
CA THR A 407 -28.18 -10.81 48.26
C THR A 407 -26.69 -11.10 48.16
N ALA A 408 -25.99 -10.52 47.18
CA ALA A 408 -24.54 -10.70 47.03
C ALA A 408 -23.75 -10.13 48.22
N ILE A 409 -24.19 -9.00 48.80
CA ILE A 409 -23.60 -8.45 50.05
C ILE A 409 -23.86 -9.40 51.22
N SER A 410 -25.08 -9.91 51.36
CA SER A 410 -25.43 -10.86 52.42
C SER A 410 -24.59 -12.13 52.34
N ASP A 411 -24.43 -12.70 51.14
CA ASP A 411 -23.64 -13.91 50.90
C ASP A 411 -22.17 -13.68 51.23
N LEU A 412 -21.59 -12.54 50.82
CA LEU A 412 -20.22 -12.17 51.16
C LEU A 412 -20.02 -12.02 52.67
N ILE A 413 -20.94 -11.36 53.37
CA ILE A 413 -20.87 -11.20 54.83
C ILE A 413 -20.96 -12.58 55.52
N GLN A 414 -21.86 -13.46 55.08
CA GLN A 414 -21.97 -14.81 55.63
C GLN A 414 -20.69 -15.63 55.44
N ASP A 415 -20.03 -15.51 54.29
CA ASP A 415 -18.78 -16.21 54.01
C ASP A 415 -17.58 -15.64 54.79
N VAL A 416 -17.60 -14.35 55.16
CA VAL A 416 -16.61 -13.74 56.06
C VAL A 416 -16.82 -14.18 57.52
N VAL A 417 -18.08 -14.24 57.96
CA VAL A 417 -18.44 -14.41 59.38
C VAL A 417 -18.43 -15.87 59.84
N LYS A 418 -18.58 -16.86 58.93
CA LYS A 418 -18.61 -18.30 59.28
C LYS A 418 -17.41 -18.73 60.15
N PRO A 419 -17.62 -19.00 61.46
CA PRO A 419 -16.55 -19.40 62.38
C PRO A 419 -16.17 -20.87 62.13
N GLY A 420 -14.87 -21.16 62.04
CA GLY A 420 -14.34 -22.53 61.93
C GLY A 420 -13.76 -22.94 60.57
N SER A 421 -13.67 -22.03 59.60
CA SER A 421 -13.21 -22.33 58.24
C SER A 421 -11.87 -21.66 57.85
N ASP A 422 -10.89 -21.51 58.75
CA ASP A 422 -9.61 -20.82 58.44
C ASP A 422 -8.68 -21.57 57.44
N GLY A 423 -9.25 -22.47 56.63
CA GLY A 423 -8.57 -23.20 55.57
C GLY A 423 -8.71 -22.58 54.16
N PRO A 424 -8.15 -23.26 53.15
CA PRO A 424 -8.20 -22.84 51.74
C PRO A 424 -9.63 -22.69 51.18
N GLU A 425 -10.63 -23.31 51.79
CA GLU A 425 -12.04 -23.14 51.40
C GLU A 425 -12.59 -21.74 51.67
N LYS A 426 -12.25 -21.11 52.80
CA LYS A 426 -12.70 -19.74 53.10
C LYS A 426 -12.12 -18.72 52.13
N LYS A 427 -10.86 -18.92 51.70
CA LYS A 427 -10.24 -18.09 50.66
C LYS A 427 -10.95 -18.25 49.31
N LYS A 428 -11.36 -19.47 48.94
CA LYS A 428 -12.14 -19.72 47.73
C LYS A 428 -13.53 -19.08 47.79
N ASN A 429 -14.26 -19.29 48.89
CA ASN A 429 -15.60 -18.76 49.07
C ASN A 429 -15.62 -17.23 49.11
N LEU A 430 -14.62 -16.62 49.76
CA LEU A 430 -14.45 -15.17 49.77
C LEU A 430 -14.23 -14.61 48.36
N ALA A 431 -13.37 -15.24 47.55
CA ALA A 431 -13.13 -14.82 46.18
C ALA A 431 -14.40 -14.90 45.32
N GLY A 432 -15.18 -15.98 45.44
CA GLY A 432 -16.45 -16.12 44.72
C GLY A 432 -17.52 -15.12 45.18
N GLY A 433 -17.61 -14.85 46.48
CA GLY A 433 -18.50 -13.82 47.03
C GLY A 433 -18.18 -12.42 46.52
N ILE A 434 -16.89 -12.05 46.44
CA ILE A 434 -16.45 -10.77 45.88
C ILE A 434 -16.81 -10.68 44.39
N LEU A 435 -16.55 -11.74 43.61
CA LEU A 435 -16.89 -11.76 42.18
C LEU A 435 -18.39 -11.66 41.93
N ASN A 436 -19.22 -12.35 42.72
CA ASN A 436 -20.68 -12.26 42.62
C ASN A 436 -21.18 -10.85 42.96
N LEU A 437 -20.59 -10.18 43.95
CA LEU A 437 -20.93 -8.81 44.27
C LEU A 437 -20.60 -7.85 43.12
N ILE A 438 -19.43 -7.99 42.49
CA ILE A 438 -19.05 -7.16 41.34
C ILE A 438 -20.03 -7.37 40.17
N ARG A 439 -20.37 -8.63 39.85
CA ARG A 439 -21.37 -8.95 38.80
C ARG A 439 -22.75 -8.37 39.11
N ALA A 440 -23.17 -8.40 40.38
CA ALA A 440 -24.44 -7.84 40.82
C ALA A 440 -24.50 -6.31 40.65
N VAL A 441 -23.41 -5.61 41.00
CA VAL A 441 -23.30 -4.14 40.86
C VAL A 441 -23.28 -3.75 39.38
N GLU A 442 -22.56 -4.50 38.53
CA GLU A 442 -22.51 -4.23 37.10
C GLU A 442 -23.88 -4.42 36.42
N LYS A 443 -24.62 -5.47 36.80
CA LYS A 443 -26.00 -5.70 36.33
C LYS A 443 -26.95 -4.57 36.70
N GLN A 444 -26.72 -3.86 37.80
CA GLN A 444 -27.56 -2.73 38.23
C GLN A 444 -27.19 -1.41 37.54
N ARG A 445 -26.01 -1.35 36.89
CA ARG A 445 -25.48 -0.15 36.23
C ARG A 445 -25.81 -0.09 34.74
N LYS A 446 -26.08 -1.24 34.12
CA LYS A 446 -26.74 -1.38 32.80
C LYS A 446 -28.24 -1.22 32.98
#